data_AF-X0RIL2-F1
#
_entry.id   AF-X0RIL2-F1
#
_cell.length_a   1.000
_cell.length_b   1.000
_cell.length_c   1.000
_cell.angle_alpha   90.00
_cell.angle_beta   90.00
_cell.angle_gamma   90.00
#
_symmetry.space_group_name_H-M   'P 1'
#
loop_
_entity.id
_entity.type
_entity.pdbx_description
1 polymer ?
#
loop_
_entity_poly.entity_id
_entity_poly.type
_entity_poly.pdbx_seq_one_letter_code
_entity_poly.pdbx_strand_id
1 'polypeptide(L)' 'MTDLIGQTLNQYRIVEKINEGGMATVYKAYHPSLDRYVAL' A
#
# COMPACT_ATOMS: atom_id res chain seq x y z
N MET A 1 -1.41 4.91 -15.53
CA MET A 1 -1.82 4.30 -14.25
C MET A 1 -0.71 4.58 -13.27
N THR A 2 -0.96 5.43 -12.27
CA THR A 2 0.06 5.89 -11.34
C THR A 2 0.39 4.75 -10.39
N ASP A 3 1.61 4.22 -10.47
CA ASP A 3 2.07 3.22 -9.51
C ASP A 3 2.36 3.91 -8.18
N LEU A 4 1.72 3.45 -7.11
CA LEU A 4 1.87 3.99 -5.77
C LEU A 4 3.02 3.31 -5.02
N ILE A 5 3.61 2.25 -5.56
CA ILE A 5 4.74 1.54 -4.95
C ILE A 5 5.90 2.51 -4.68
N GLY A 6 6.45 2.46 -3.46
CA GLY A 6 7.50 3.36 -2.99
C GLY A 6 7.00 4.71 -2.48
N GLN A 7 5.73 5.06 -2.69
CA GLN A 7 5.15 6.27 -2.13
C GLN A 7 4.75 6.07 -0.67
N THR A 8 4.74 7.17 0.08
CA THR A 8 4.22 7.21 1.44
C THR A 8 2.87 7.91 1.44
N LEU A 9 1.83 7.18 1.82
CA LEU A 9 0.47 7.71 2.03
C LEU A 9 0.24 7.86 3.54
N ASN A 10 0.30 9.11 4.01
CA ASN A 10 0.20 9.45 5.42
C ASN A 10 1.28 8.70 6.25
N GLN A 11 0.89 7.75 7.10
CA GLN A 11 1.80 6.90 7.90
C GLN A 11 2.15 5.57 7.24
N TYR A 12 1.68 5.30 6.01
CA TYR A 12 1.83 4.02 5.33
C TYR A 12 2.82 4.13 4.17
N ARG A 13 3.81 3.25 4.11
CA ARG A 13 4.70 3.13 2.95
C ARG A 13 4.20 2.01 2.04
N ILE A 14 3.88 2.32 0.79
CA ILE A 14 3.42 1.33 -0.18
C ILE A 14 4.60 0.47 -0.64
N VAL A 15 4.46 -0.85 -0.53
CA VAL A 15 5.53 -1.82 -0.77
C VAL A 15 5.33 -2.56 -2.09
N GLU A 16 4.11 -3.06 -2.32
CA GLU A 16 3.79 -3.85 -3.51
C GLU A 16 2.27 -3.86 -3.73
N LYS A 17 1.84 -4.11 -4.97
CA LYS A 17 0.43 -4.31 -5.31
C LYS A 17 0.05 -5.76 -5.02
N ILE A 18 -0.98 -5.97 -4.21
CA ILE A 18 -1.48 -7.32 -3.86
C ILE A 18 -2.53 -7.76 -4.87
N ASN A 19 -3.46 -6.87 -5.20
CA ASN A 19 -4.58 -7.21 -6.06
C ASN A 19 -5.11 -5.99 -6.81
N GLU A 20 -5.77 -6.23 -7.94
CA GLU A 20 -6.44 -5.21 -8.72
C GLU A 20 -7.77 -5.78 -9.20
N GLY A 21 -8.86 -5.20 -8.69
CA GLY A 21 -10.21 -5.51 -9.11
C GLY A 21 -10.82 -4.35 -9.89
N GLY A 22 -12.01 -4.57 -10.46
CA GLY A 22 -12.68 -3.57 -11.30
C GLY A 22 -13.06 -2.26 -10.59
N MET A 23 -13.12 -2.26 -9.24
CA MET A 23 -13.46 -1.07 -8.45
C MET A 23 -12.30 -0.53 -7.61
N ALA A 24 -11.26 -1.32 -7.35
CA ALA A 24 -10.20 -0.93 -6.43
C ALA A 24 -8.90 -1.71 -6.65
N THR A 25 -7.79 -1.12 -6.23
CA THR A 25 -6.47 -1.75 -6.19
C THR A 25 -6.05 -1.86 -4.73
N VAL A 26 -5.64 -3.06 -4.32
CA VAL A 26 -5.18 -3.34 -2.95
C VAL A 26 -3.66 -3.42 -2.95
N TYR A 27 -3.04 -2.68 -2.04
CA TYR A 27 -1.60 -2.65 -1.86
C TYR A 27 -1.20 -3.22 -0.50
N LYS A 28 0.01 -3.77 -0.44
CA LYS A 28 0.68 -4.03 0.82
C LYS A 28 1.37 -2.75 1.23
N ALA A 29 1.09 -2.30 2.44
CA ALA A 29 1.72 -1.12 3.01
C ALA A 29 2.34 -1.41 4.37
N TYR A 30 3.47 -0.78 4.67
CA TYR A 30 4.14 -0.88 5.95
C TYR A 30 3.77 0.31 6.84
N HIS A 31 3.36 0.07 8.08
CA HIS A 31 3.07 1.09 9.09
C HIS A 31 4.24 1.17 10.09
N PRO A 32 5.14 2.16 10.01
CA PRO A 32 6.35 2.21 10.83
C PRO A 32 6.08 2.28 12.34
N SER A 33 5.06 3.03 12.78
CA SER A 33 4.79 3.17 14.23
C SER A 33 4.21 1.90 14.89
N LEU A 34 3.70 0.97 14.09
CA LEU A 34 3.14 -0.30 14.57
C LEU A 34 3.99 -1.50 14.15
N ASP A 35 5.10 -1.25 13.44
CA ASP A 35 6.00 -2.26 12.87
C ASP A 35 5.26 -3.44 12.22
N ARG A 36 4.30 -3.13 11.33
CA ARG A 36 3.49 -4.17 10.68
C ARG A 36 3.13 -3.84 9.26
N TYR A 37 2.85 -4.88 8.49
CA TYR A 37 2.26 -4.79 7.16
C TYR A 37 0.74 -4.84 7.23
N VAL A 38 0.09 -4.03 6.39
CA VAL A 38 -1.37 -3.96 6.25
C VAL A 38 -1.76 -3.99 4.78
N ALA A 39 -2.99 -4.36 4.50
CA ALA A 39 -3.62 -4.14 3.19
C ALA A 39 -4.21 -2.73 3.17
N LEU A 40 -3.85 -1.95 2.16
CA LEU A 40 -4.33 -0.59 1.91
C LEU A 40 -5.15 -0.54 0.63
#